data_AF-A0A3M1IYZ4-F1
#
_entry.id   AF-A0A3M1IYZ4-F1
#
_cell.length_a   1.000
_cell.length_b   1.000
_cell.length_c   1.000
_cell.angle_alpha   90.00
_cell.angle_beta   90.00
_cell.angle_gamma   90.00
#
_symmetry.space_group_name_H-M   'P 1'
#
loop_
_entity.id
_entity.type
_entity.pdbx_description
1 polymer ?
#
loop_
_entity_poly.entity_id
_entity_poly.type
_entity_poly.pdbx_seq_one_letter_code
_entity_poly.pdbx_strand_id
1 'polypeptide(L)'
;MLKSIRQSNIKTAVHYTQKNVATERFLLSDYLQQHNPDTPDALQQFQQQTGLANLYWQATYYQWPGFDGGLPELVTRADGYVFFMHGWTGSHRIWENLPVQLAGKHKNIICFNLDVNGFGQSPFISQTPTPQQCSPASLMNAVETWLQLVGLRPAPPNRKRKPFYLFVGHSMSGAALFFKDAAGWAEETCGSVALAPALFYNDAQRKTFFKTMGISIGLPSFNAVKDRLAPRIIDLLGPGASVQVKNEHLRIYNQTPFGTLAQTLYVLGTPSTFPQGTDLQNFKIFLGHKDRIVGLDNMLNLLETLNFNPAQLRVMLGDHYFFSYGKGSPESHNQNRKLFFAELLDFCYQLTGNVRQE
;
A
#
# COMPACT_ATOMS: atom_id res chain seq x y z
N MET A 1 -20.94 -14.57 27.22
CA MET A 1 -21.66 -15.18 26.07
C MET A 1 -21.50 -14.24 24.87
N LEU A 2 -20.34 -14.33 24.19
CA LEU A 2 -19.93 -13.43 23.10
C LEU A 2 -20.63 -13.86 21.80
N LYS A 3 -21.56 -13.02 21.33
CA LYS A 3 -22.22 -13.20 20.04
C LYS A 3 -21.21 -12.92 18.93
N SER A 4 -20.89 -13.99 18.19
CA SER A 4 -20.37 -13.95 16.82
C SER A 4 -20.98 -12.78 16.04
N ILE A 5 -20.12 -11.84 15.64
CA ILE A 5 -20.48 -10.80 14.68
C ILE A 5 -20.70 -11.53 13.34
N ARG A 6 -21.97 -11.67 12.96
CA ARG A 6 -22.38 -12.19 11.66
C ARG A 6 -21.72 -11.35 10.57
N GLN A 7 -20.98 -12.03 9.69
CA GLN A 7 -20.49 -11.52 8.42
C GLN A 7 -21.62 -10.77 7.71
N SER A 8 -21.48 -9.45 7.58
CA SER A 8 -22.38 -8.66 6.75
C SER A 8 -22.14 -9.04 5.28
N ASN A 9 -23.23 -9.39 4.60
CA ASN A 9 -23.25 -9.80 3.19
C ASN A 9 -22.82 -8.63 2.28
N ILE A 10 -21.52 -8.51 2.03
CA ILE A 10 -20.97 -7.62 1.00
C ILE A 10 -21.10 -8.33 -0.36
N LYS A 11 -22.20 -8.06 -1.09
CA LYS A 11 -22.52 -8.61 -2.43
C LYS A 11 -21.65 -8.06 -3.58
N THR A 12 -20.35 -7.83 -3.37
CA THR A 12 -19.41 -7.45 -4.44
C THR A 12 -18.11 -8.27 -4.42
N ALA A 13 -18.05 -9.35 -3.65
CA ALA A 13 -16.91 -10.25 -3.69
C ALA A 13 -16.86 -11.00 -5.04
N VAL A 14 -15.95 -10.59 -5.92
CA VAL A 14 -15.47 -11.48 -6.99
C VAL A 14 -14.79 -12.64 -6.29
N HIS A 15 -15.44 -13.80 -6.27
CA HIS A 15 -14.89 -15.01 -5.67
C HIS A 15 -13.74 -15.52 -6.54
N TYR A 16 -12.51 -15.23 -6.15
CA TYR A 16 -11.33 -15.85 -6.75
C TYR A 16 -11.18 -17.25 -6.13
N THR A 17 -11.54 -18.28 -6.89
CA THR A 17 -11.42 -19.68 -6.44
C THR A 17 -9.98 -20.16 -6.63
N GLN A 18 -9.03 -19.61 -5.88
CA GLN A 18 -7.74 -20.26 -5.74
C GLN A 18 -7.85 -21.25 -4.59
N LYS A 19 -7.84 -22.55 -4.94
CA LYS A 19 -7.89 -23.62 -3.92
C LYS A 19 -6.75 -23.40 -2.93
N ASN A 20 -7.07 -23.53 -1.64
CA ASN A 20 -6.11 -23.49 -0.54
C ASN A 20 -5.44 -22.12 -0.33
N VAL A 21 -6.13 -21.01 -0.59
CA VAL A 21 -5.69 -19.67 -0.15
C VAL A 21 -6.71 -19.13 0.84
N ALA A 22 -6.23 -18.75 2.02
CA ALA A 22 -7.03 -18.13 3.07
C ALA A 22 -6.74 -16.64 3.14
N THR A 23 -7.74 -15.87 3.57
CA THR A 23 -7.61 -14.45 3.86
C THR A 23 -8.24 -14.15 5.21
N GLU A 24 -7.44 -13.61 6.12
CA GLU A 24 -7.87 -13.14 7.44
C GLU A 24 -7.83 -11.62 7.50
N ARG A 25 -8.63 -11.02 8.40
CA ARG A 25 -8.81 -9.58 8.52
C ARG A 25 -8.53 -9.16 9.95
N PHE A 26 -7.84 -8.04 10.11
CA PHE A 26 -7.39 -7.58 11.41
C PHE A 26 -7.56 -6.08 11.54
N LEU A 27 -7.84 -5.67 12.77
CA LEU A 27 -7.66 -4.31 13.27
C LEU A 27 -6.59 -4.35 14.34
N LEU A 28 -5.73 -3.35 14.38
CA LEU A 28 -4.61 -3.30 15.33
C LEU A 28 -5.11 -3.36 16.79
N SER A 29 -6.20 -2.66 17.11
CA SER A 29 -6.83 -2.74 18.44
C SER A 29 -7.14 -4.17 18.88
N ASP A 30 -7.79 -4.92 18.00
CA ASP A 30 -8.31 -6.25 18.29
C ASP A 30 -7.14 -7.24 18.37
N TYR A 31 -6.17 -7.09 17.47
CA TYR A 31 -4.93 -7.88 17.48
C TYR A 31 -4.14 -7.68 18.78
N LEU A 32 -3.93 -6.43 19.20
CA LEU A 32 -3.22 -6.13 20.44
C LEU A 32 -3.97 -6.65 21.66
N GLN A 33 -5.29 -6.51 21.71
CA GLN A 33 -6.10 -7.06 22.80
C GLN A 33 -5.98 -8.58 22.90
N GLN A 34 -5.93 -9.27 21.75
CA GLN A 34 -5.86 -10.72 21.71
C GLN A 34 -4.45 -11.27 22.00
N HIS A 35 -3.41 -10.61 21.49
CA HIS A 35 -2.05 -11.17 21.48
C HIS A 35 -1.09 -10.48 22.45
N ASN A 36 -1.34 -9.22 22.80
CA ASN A 36 -0.49 -8.42 23.69
C ASN A 36 -1.32 -7.69 24.77
N PRO A 37 -2.15 -8.40 25.57
CA PRO A 37 -3.06 -7.77 26.54
C PRO A 37 -2.34 -6.95 27.62
N ASP A 38 -1.07 -7.27 27.89
CA ASP A 38 -0.24 -6.58 28.88
C ASP A 38 0.37 -5.26 28.39
N THR A 39 0.07 -4.86 27.14
CA THR A 39 0.51 -3.58 26.56
C THR A 39 -0.67 -2.64 26.24
N PRO A 40 -1.49 -2.25 27.24
CA PRO A 40 -2.68 -1.44 27.03
C PRO A 40 -2.36 -0.09 26.36
N ASP A 41 -1.15 0.44 26.58
CA ASP A 41 -0.72 1.73 26.03
C ASP A 41 -0.20 1.65 24.59
N ALA A 42 0.02 0.45 24.04
CA ALA A 42 0.61 0.29 22.71
C ALA A 42 -0.24 0.92 21.59
N LEU A 43 -1.56 0.77 21.66
CA LEU A 43 -2.48 1.41 20.71
C LEU A 43 -2.47 2.94 20.86
N GLN A 44 -2.41 3.44 22.11
CA GLN A 44 -2.36 4.87 22.37
C GLN A 44 -1.05 5.49 21.85
N GLN A 45 0.08 4.80 22.02
CA GLN A 45 1.37 5.23 21.47
C GLN A 45 1.33 5.25 19.94
N PHE A 46 0.78 4.21 19.30
CA PHE A 46 0.57 4.20 17.85
C PHE A 46 -0.26 5.40 17.39
N GLN A 47 -1.38 5.66 18.08
CA GLN A 47 -2.27 6.78 17.81
C GLN A 47 -1.57 8.14 17.94
N GLN A 48 -0.78 8.34 18.98
CA GLN A 48 -0.03 9.57 19.21
C GLN A 48 1.05 9.80 18.13
N GLN A 49 1.76 8.73 17.73
CA GLN A 49 2.84 8.81 16.76
C GLN A 49 2.35 9.01 15.32
N THR A 50 1.24 8.37 14.96
CA THR A 50 0.77 8.31 13.56
C THR A 50 -0.43 9.21 13.28
N GLY A 51 -1.17 9.59 14.32
CA GLY A 51 -2.49 10.23 14.18
C GLY A 51 -3.60 9.30 13.71
N LEU A 52 -3.32 8.03 13.38
CA LEU A 52 -4.31 7.04 12.98
C LEU A 52 -5.04 6.50 14.21
N ALA A 53 -6.36 6.42 14.16
CA ALA A 53 -7.15 5.84 15.25
C ALA A 53 -6.93 4.33 15.36
N ASN A 54 -6.68 3.67 14.23
CA ASN A 54 -6.42 2.24 14.11
C ASN A 54 -5.71 1.95 12.77
N LEU A 55 -5.18 0.75 12.61
CA LEU A 55 -4.69 0.25 11.32
C LEU A 55 -5.36 -1.09 11.00
N TYR A 56 -5.98 -1.15 9.82
CA TYR A 56 -6.61 -2.33 9.26
C TYR A 56 -5.71 -3.02 8.24
N TRP A 57 -5.68 -4.35 8.27
CA TRP A 57 -5.05 -5.14 7.22
C TRP A 57 -5.76 -6.46 6.94
N GLN A 58 -5.43 -7.04 5.78
CA GLN A 58 -5.73 -8.43 5.45
C GLN A 58 -4.45 -9.23 5.32
N ALA A 59 -4.39 -10.42 5.91
CA ALA A 59 -3.32 -11.38 5.67
C ALA A 59 -3.83 -12.46 4.71
N THR A 60 -3.15 -12.66 3.59
CA THR A 60 -3.47 -13.67 2.57
C THR A 60 -2.31 -14.65 2.45
N TYR A 61 -2.60 -15.94 2.59
CA TYR A 61 -1.57 -16.99 2.64
C TYR A 61 -2.09 -18.31 2.09
N TYR A 62 -1.18 -19.21 1.72
CA TYR A 62 -1.54 -20.56 1.30
C TYR A 62 -1.85 -21.44 2.51
N GLN A 63 -3.05 -22.03 2.54
CA GLN A 63 -3.50 -22.94 3.59
C GLN A 63 -3.14 -24.38 3.20
N TRP A 64 -2.06 -24.89 3.77
CA TRP A 64 -1.64 -26.27 3.53
C TRP A 64 -2.70 -27.27 4.00
N PRO A 65 -3.07 -28.28 3.19
CA PRO A 65 -3.98 -29.34 3.64
C PRO A 65 -3.45 -29.99 4.92
N GLY A 66 -4.28 -30.04 5.95
CA GLY A 66 -3.91 -30.61 7.26
C GLY A 66 -3.16 -29.66 8.19
N PHE A 67 -2.91 -28.40 7.79
CA PHE A 67 -2.44 -27.37 8.70
C PHE A 67 -3.61 -26.71 9.42
N ASP A 68 -3.59 -26.81 10.75
CA ASP A 68 -4.60 -26.33 11.70
C ASP A 68 -4.12 -25.11 12.51
N GLY A 69 -2.88 -24.69 12.32
CA GLY A 69 -2.33 -23.47 12.92
C GLY A 69 -2.93 -22.18 12.35
N GLY A 70 -2.90 -21.11 13.16
CA GLY A 70 -3.33 -19.77 12.75
C GLY A 70 -2.20 -18.91 12.19
N LEU A 71 -2.51 -17.65 11.88
CA LEU A 71 -1.54 -16.66 11.40
C LEU A 71 -0.26 -16.56 12.27
N PRO A 72 -0.30 -16.59 13.62
CA PRO A 72 0.92 -16.51 14.44
C PRO A 72 1.93 -17.63 14.14
N GLU A 73 1.44 -18.86 13.92
CA GLU A 73 2.31 -19.99 13.57
C GLU A 73 2.84 -19.88 12.14
N LEU A 74 1.99 -19.44 11.20
CA LEU A 74 2.42 -19.21 9.81
C LEU A 74 3.52 -18.15 9.71
N VAL A 75 3.41 -17.06 10.47
CA VAL A 75 4.44 -16.02 10.53
C VAL A 75 5.80 -16.61 10.91
N THR A 76 5.86 -17.57 11.84
CA THR A 76 7.14 -18.20 12.21
C THR A 76 7.75 -19.09 11.13
N ARG A 77 6.94 -19.55 10.17
CA ARG A 77 7.34 -20.52 9.13
C ARG A 77 7.52 -19.89 7.75
N ALA A 78 7.07 -18.66 7.56
CA ALA A 78 7.09 -18.00 6.27
C ALA A 78 8.52 -17.78 5.75
N ASP A 79 8.71 -17.98 4.46
CA ASP A 79 9.91 -17.61 3.70
C ASP A 79 10.03 -16.07 3.59
N GLY A 80 8.90 -15.36 3.63
CA GLY A 80 8.88 -13.90 3.60
C GLY A 80 7.49 -13.29 3.62
N TYR A 81 7.46 -11.97 3.66
CA TYR A 81 6.26 -11.16 3.75
C TYR A 81 6.20 -10.13 2.63
N VAL A 82 5.00 -9.93 2.07
CA VAL A 82 4.76 -8.93 1.01
C VAL A 82 3.70 -7.95 1.47
N PHE A 83 4.03 -6.67 1.55
CA PHE A 83 3.16 -5.61 2.07
C PHE A 83 2.62 -4.75 0.94
N PHE A 84 1.32 -4.86 0.65
CA PHE A 84 0.62 -4.10 -0.38
C PHE A 84 -0.01 -2.84 0.21
N MET A 85 0.37 -1.67 -0.30
CA MET A 85 0.01 -0.34 0.23
C MET A 85 -0.60 0.55 -0.85
N HIS A 86 -1.87 0.90 -0.71
CA HIS A 86 -2.65 1.58 -1.76
C HIS A 86 -2.41 3.10 -1.84
N GLY A 87 -2.77 3.71 -2.97
CA GLY A 87 -2.73 5.15 -3.19
C GLY A 87 -3.85 5.97 -2.51
N TRP A 88 -3.91 7.26 -2.84
CA TRP A 88 -4.95 8.17 -2.35
C TRP A 88 -6.36 7.65 -2.68
N THR A 89 -7.28 7.68 -1.72
CA THR A 89 -8.67 7.16 -1.81
C THR A 89 -8.78 5.67 -2.17
N GLY A 90 -7.69 4.91 -2.06
CA GLY A 90 -7.71 3.46 -2.23
C GLY A 90 -8.09 2.70 -0.95
N SER A 91 -8.03 1.38 -1.06
CA SER A 91 -8.02 0.43 0.06
C SER A 91 -7.25 -0.83 -0.37
N HIS A 92 -7.11 -1.81 0.52
CA HIS A 92 -6.63 -3.15 0.22
C HIS A 92 -7.25 -3.78 -1.05
N ARG A 93 -8.46 -3.37 -1.44
CA ARG A 93 -9.19 -3.93 -2.59
C ARG A 93 -8.67 -3.48 -3.96
N ILE A 94 -7.86 -2.42 -4.04
CA ILE A 94 -7.32 -1.96 -5.34
C ILE A 94 -6.38 -2.98 -5.98
N TRP A 95 -5.82 -3.88 -5.14
CA TRP A 95 -4.93 -4.95 -5.57
C TRP A 95 -5.67 -6.12 -6.21
N GLU A 96 -7.01 -6.09 -6.17
CA GLU A 96 -7.90 -7.10 -6.72
C GLU A 96 -7.49 -8.50 -6.23
N ASN A 97 -7.05 -9.41 -7.10
CA ASN A 97 -6.58 -10.75 -6.71
C ASN A 97 -5.07 -10.96 -6.73
N LEU A 98 -4.24 -9.92 -6.91
CA LEU A 98 -2.78 -10.09 -6.94
C LEU A 98 -2.24 -10.80 -5.69
N PRO A 99 -2.64 -10.44 -4.44
CA PRO A 99 -2.15 -11.11 -3.25
C PRO A 99 -2.51 -12.60 -3.20
N VAL A 100 -3.75 -12.94 -3.60
CA VAL A 100 -4.24 -14.32 -3.66
C VAL A 100 -3.43 -15.15 -4.67
N GLN A 101 -3.20 -14.57 -5.86
CA GLN A 101 -2.38 -15.21 -6.88
C GLN A 101 -0.95 -15.43 -6.40
N LEU A 102 -0.35 -14.43 -5.74
CA LEU A 102 1.03 -14.48 -5.29
C LEU A 102 1.21 -15.53 -4.19
N ALA A 103 0.37 -15.50 -3.15
CA ALA A 103 0.37 -16.49 -2.07
C ALA A 103 0.12 -17.92 -2.57
N GLY A 104 -0.73 -18.10 -3.58
CA GLY A 104 -0.97 -19.42 -4.14
C GLY A 104 0.13 -19.92 -5.11
N LYS A 105 1.04 -19.05 -5.57
CA LYS A 105 2.22 -19.43 -6.37
C LYS A 105 3.46 -19.63 -5.51
N HIS A 106 3.74 -18.72 -4.59
CA HIS A 106 4.81 -18.87 -3.59
C HIS A 106 4.16 -19.25 -2.24
N LYS A 107 4.04 -20.55 -2.00
CA LYS A 107 3.19 -21.09 -0.93
C LYS A 107 3.70 -20.85 0.49
N ASN A 108 4.91 -20.31 0.64
CA ASN A 108 5.54 -20.05 1.92
C ASN A 108 5.60 -18.56 2.25
N ILE A 109 4.91 -17.68 1.53
CA ILE A 109 4.86 -16.26 1.87
C ILE A 109 3.50 -15.87 2.45
N ILE A 110 3.48 -14.72 3.14
CA ILE A 110 2.25 -14.09 3.59
C ILE A 110 2.16 -12.71 2.94
N CYS A 111 1.03 -12.44 2.28
CA CYS A 111 0.73 -11.14 1.70
C CYS A 111 -0.13 -10.33 2.68
N PHE A 112 0.35 -9.17 3.10
CA PHE A 112 -0.37 -8.22 3.94
C PHE A 112 -0.89 -7.06 3.09
N ASN A 113 -2.20 -6.87 3.03
CA ASN A 113 -2.82 -5.75 2.34
C ASN A 113 -3.28 -4.72 3.36
N LEU A 114 -2.62 -3.57 3.38
CA LEU A 114 -2.82 -2.53 4.39
C LEU A 114 -3.81 -1.49 3.86
N ASP A 115 -4.78 -1.09 4.69
CA ASP A 115 -5.49 0.18 4.52
C ASP A 115 -4.65 1.26 5.22
N VAL A 116 -4.28 2.33 4.51
CA VAL A 116 -3.27 3.30 4.98
C VAL A 116 -3.72 4.75 4.85
N ASN A 117 -3.06 5.62 5.62
CA ASN A 117 -3.14 7.08 5.51
C ASN A 117 -4.55 7.68 5.60
N GLY A 118 -5.40 7.17 6.50
CA GLY A 118 -6.74 7.70 6.72
C GLY A 118 -7.83 7.13 5.81
N PHE A 119 -7.47 6.19 4.94
CA PHE A 119 -8.39 5.57 3.98
C PHE A 119 -8.76 4.15 4.37
N GLY A 120 -9.76 3.59 3.69
CA GLY A 120 -10.25 2.26 3.99
C GLY A 120 -10.83 2.18 5.41
N GLN A 121 -10.35 1.22 6.18
CA GLN A 121 -10.72 1.00 7.58
C GLN A 121 -9.67 1.52 8.58
N SER A 122 -8.75 2.37 8.13
CA SER A 122 -7.68 2.97 8.95
C SER A 122 -7.85 4.49 9.06
N PRO A 123 -8.92 4.99 9.71
CA PRO A 123 -9.17 6.43 9.79
C PRO A 123 -8.15 7.16 10.69
N PHE A 124 -7.95 8.45 10.44
CA PHE A 124 -7.30 9.34 11.39
C PHE A 124 -8.19 9.60 12.61
N ILE A 125 -7.58 9.90 13.75
CA ILE A 125 -8.29 10.37 14.96
C ILE A 125 -8.97 11.72 14.67
N SER A 126 -8.24 12.62 14.01
CA SER A 126 -8.79 13.88 13.51
C SER A 126 -9.40 13.70 12.12
N GLN A 127 -10.58 14.29 11.89
CA GLN A 127 -11.17 14.38 10.55
C GLN A 127 -10.36 15.26 9.59
N THR A 128 -9.46 16.09 10.14
CA THR A 128 -8.51 16.92 9.41
C THR A 128 -7.12 16.65 10.01
N PRO A 129 -6.41 15.61 9.55
CA PRO A 129 -5.05 15.34 10.01
C PRO A 129 -4.14 16.52 9.67
N THR A 130 -3.07 16.70 10.44
CA THR A 130 -2.05 17.68 10.06
C THR A 130 -1.28 17.18 8.84
N PRO A 131 -0.64 18.06 8.03
CA PRO A 131 0.24 17.63 6.96
C PRO A 131 1.33 16.63 7.41
N GLN A 132 1.84 16.80 8.64
CA GLN A 132 2.83 15.91 9.25
C GLN A 132 2.27 14.54 9.65
N GLN A 133 0.95 14.37 9.73
CA GLN A 133 0.32 13.07 10.00
C GLN A 133 -0.01 12.32 8.71
N CYS A 134 -0.20 13.02 7.59
CA CYS A 134 -0.70 12.41 6.36
C CYS A 134 0.26 12.45 5.17
N SER A 135 1.52 12.82 5.39
CA SER A 135 2.56 12.82 4.35
C SER A 135 2.99 11.39 3.95
N PRO A 136 3.61 11.20 2.76
CA PRO A 136 4.21 9.92 2.41
C PRO A 136 5.22 9.39 3.46
N ALA A 137 6.02 10.27 4.07
CA ALA A 137 6.93 9.88 5.15
C ALA A 137 6.18 9.37 6.39
N SER A 138 5.14 10.08 6.80
CA SER A 138 4.29 9.72 7.93
C SER A 138 3.55 8.42 7.70
N LEU A 139 3.12 8.16 6.45
CA LEU A 139 2.52 6.91 6.03
C LEU A 139 3.49 5.75 6.24
N MET A 140 4.73 5.88 5.75
CA MET A 140 5.75 4.84 5.92
C MET A 140 6.07 4.60 7.40
N ASN A 141 6.23 5.67 8.17
CA ASN A 141 6.43 5.59 9.61
C ASN A 141 5.28 4.82 10.30
N ALA A 142 4.02 5.10 9.94
CA ALA A 142 2.88 4.38 10.51
C ALA A 142 2.91 2.87 10.19
N VAL A 143 3.37 2.48 9.00
CA VAL A 143 3.55 1.07 8.63
C VAL A 143 4.69 0.44 9.43
N GLU A 144 5.81 1.12 9.62
CA GLU A 144 6.93 0.59 10.42
C GLU A 144 6.60 0.48 11.91
N THR A 145 5.88 1.45 12.49
CA THR A 145 5.35 1.35 13.86
C THR A 145 4.41 0.16 13.98
N TRP A 146 3.51 -0.05 13.01
CA TRP A 146 2.65 -1.22 12.99
C TRP A 146 3.45 -2.53 12.94
N LEU A 147 4.44 -2.64 12.04
CA LEU A 147 5.30 -3.82 11.94
C LEU A 147 6.01 -4.15 13.26
N GLN A 148 6.47 -3.13 13.97
CA GLN A 148 7.07 -3.30 15.29
C GLN A 148 6.06 -3.85 16.31
N LEU A 149 4.85 -3.27 16.37
CA LEU A 149 3.81 -3.67 17.32
C LEU A 149 3.30 -5.10 17.12
N VAL A 150 3.20 -5.53 15.86
CA VAL A 150 2.73 -6.89 15.53
C VAL A 150 3.86 -7.93 15.49
N GLY A 151 5.10 -7.54 15.84
CA GLY A 151 6.25 -8.44 15.91
C GLY A 151 6.75 -8.93 14.54
N LEU A 152 6.47 -8.16 13.48
CA LEU A 152 6.93 -8.43 12.12
C LEU A 152 8.19 -7.64 11.74
N ARG A 153 8.63 -6.65 12.52
CA ARG A 153 9.92 -6.01 12.27
C ARG A 153 11.06 -7.05 12.44
N PRO A 154 12.10 -7.04 11.59
CA PRO A 154 13.22 -7.98 11.72
C PRO A 154 13.77 -8.01 13.16
N ALA A 155 13.79 -9.20 13.76
CA ALA A 155 14.38 -9.40 15.08
C ALA A 155 15.91 -9.51 14.97
N PRO A 156 16.67 -9.18 16.04
CA PRO A 156 18.10 -9.44 16.11
C PRO A 156 18.47 -10.91 15.81
N PRO A 157 19.74 -11.21 15.47
CA PRO A 157 20.18 -12.33 14.60
C PRO A 157 19.91 -13.78 15.06
N ASN A 158 19.14 -14.02 16.12
CA ASN A 158 18.93 -15.36 16.70
C ASN A 158 17.89 -16.23 15.98
N ARG A 159 17.31 -15.80 14.85
CA ARG A 159 16.48 -16.69 14.02
C ARG A 159 17.38 -17.45 13.05
N LYS A 160 17.34 -18.79 13.12
CA LYS A 160 18.03 -19.69 12.17
C LYS A 160 17.63 -19.48 10.70
N ARG A 161 16.49 -18.83 10.45
CA ARG A 161 16.00 -18.49 9.11
C ARG A 161 15.38 -17.10 9.16
N LYS A 162 15.95 -16.15 8.41
CA LYS A 162 15.44 -14.78 8.31
C LYS A 162 14.40 -14.72 7.18
N PRO A 163 13.14 -14.30 7.43
CA PRO A 163 12.21 -14.08 6.33
C PRO A 163 12.66 -12.88 5.48
N PHE A 164 12.30 -12.84 4.20
CA PHE A 164 12.42 -11.62 3.41
C PHE A 164 11.22 -10.67 3.61
N TYR A 165 11.39 -9.41 3.24
CA TYR A 165 10.37 -8.35 3.34
C TYR A 165 10.29 -7.62 2.01
N LEU A 166 9.09 -7.55 1.42
CA LEU A 166 8.87 -6.87 0.15
C LEU A 166 7.73 -5.87 0.29
N PHE A 167 8.02 -4.60 0.12
CA PHE A 167 7.01 -3.53 0.14
C PHE A 167 6.55 -3.20 -1.27
N VAL A 168 5.24 -3.16 -1.49
CA VAL A 168 4.62 -2.86 -2.79
C VAL A 168 3.68 -1.68 -2.61
N GLY A 169 4.07 -0.53 -3.11
CA GLY A 169 3.35 0.73 -2.93
C GLY A 169 2.84 1.29 -4.25
N HIS A 170 1.59 1.74 -4.29
CA HIS A 170 1.03 2.47 -5.44
C HIS A 170 0.84 3.95 -5.13
N SER A 171 1.12 4.82 -6.10
CA SER A 171 0.82 6.26 -6.02
C SER A 171 1.43 6.91 -4.78
N MET A 172 0.62 7.49 -3.89
CA MET A 172 1.05 8.03 -2.60
C MET A 172 1.83 7.03 -1.73
N SER A 173 1.43 5.76 -1.69
CA SER A 173 2.22 4.73 -0.99
C SER A 173 3.46 4.31 -1.74
N GLY A 174 3.48 4.42 -3.08
CA GLY A 174 4.71 4.28 -3.86
C GLY A 174 5.73 5.37 -3.49
N ALA A 175 5.27 6.60 -3.28
CA ALA A 175 6.10 7.69 -2.77
C ALA A 175 6.57 7.46 -1.33
N ALA A 176 5.74 6.83 -0.48
CA ALA A 176 6.08 6.53 0.91
C ALA A 176 7.31 5.60 1.02
N LEU A 177 7.51 4.69 0.07
CA LEU A 177 8.65 3.76 0.07
C LEU A 177 10.01 4.49 0.01
N PHE A 178 10.06 5.72 -0.50
CA PHE A 178 11.27 6.54 -0.54
C PHE A 178 11.65 7.14 0.82
N PHE A 179 10.79 6.96 1.82
CA PHE A 179 10.98 7.41 3.20
C PHE A 179 11.08 6.24 4.17
N LYS A 180 11.20 5.01 3.65
CA LYS A 180 11.42 3.83 4.48
C LYS A 180 12.76 4.00 5.19
N ASP A 181 12.77 3.79 6.50
CA ASP A 181 14.03 3.77 7.25
C ASP A 181 14.92 2.67 6.65
N ALA A 182 16.22 2.93 6.54
CA ALA A 182 17.17 1.88 6.19
C ALA A 182 17.58 1.10 7.45
N ALA A 183 17.50 1.73 8.63
CA ALA A 183 17.94 1.12 9.87
C ALA A 183 17.06 -0.08 10.27
N GLY A 184 17.71 -1.24 10.36
CA GLY A 184 17.05 -2.51 10.72
C GLY A 184 16.50 -3.30 9.53
N TRP A 185 16.73 -2.85 8.29
CA TRP A 185 16.43 -3.61 7.09
C TRP A 185 17.74 -4.06 6.44
N ALA A 186 18.00 -5.36 6.49
CA ALA A 186 19.13 -5.96 5.79
C ALA A 186 18.91 -5.87 4.27
N GLU A 187 19.87 -5.31 3.53
CA GLU A 187 19.75 -5.05 2.09
C GLU A 187 19.39 -6.35 1.34
N GLU A 188 20.00 -7.47 1.74
CA GLU A 188 19.85 -8.79 1.13
C GLU A 188 18.46 -9.42 1.32
N THR A 189 17.69 -8.97 2.33
CA THR A 189 16.38 -9.53 2.70
C THR A 189 15.22 -8.57 2.53
N CYS A 190 15.47 -7.30 2.18
CA CYS A 190 14.44 -6.27 2.06
C CYS A 190 14.38 -5.70 0.64
N GLY A 191 13.18 -5.55 0.10
CA GLY A 191 12.96 -4.95 -1.21
C GLY A 191 11.74 -4.04 -1.27
N SER A 192 11.73 -3.16 -2.26
CA SER A 192 10.65 -2.20 -2.52
C SER A 192 10.22 -2.22 -3.98
N VAL A 193 8.92 -2.09 -4.23
CA VAL A 193 8.33 -1.99 -5.56
C VAL A 193 7.33 -0.83 -5.57
N ALA A 194 7.68 0.26 -6.24
CA ALA A 194 6.79 1.41 -6.40
C ALA A 194 6.09 1.38 -7.77
N LEU A 195 4.76 1.43 -7.76
CA LEU A 195 3.93 1.60 -8.95
C LEU A 195 3.44 3.04 -9.02
N ALA A 196 3.83 3.75 -10.07
CA ALA A 196 3.47 5.13 -10.32
C ALA A 196 3.61 6.03 -9.07
N PRO A 197 4.79 6.10 -8.42
CA PRO A 197 4.96 6.84 -7.16
C PRO A 197 4.61 8.33 -7.32
N ALA A 198 3.81 8.88 -6.41
CA ALA A 198 3.38 10.28 -6.45
C ALA A 198 4.44 11.22 -5.82
N LEU A 199 5.63 11.31 -6.44
CA LEU A 199 6.70 12.22 -6.03
C LEU A 199 6.81 13.40 -7.00
N PHE A 200 6.58 14.62 -6.51
CA PHE A 200 6.49 15.82 -7.36
C PHE A 200 7.62 16.83 -7.14
N TYR A 201 8.79 16.41 -6.62
CA TYR A 201 9.88 17.33 -6.24
C TYR A 201 10.33 18.26 -7.36
N ASN A 202 10.48 17.73 -8.58
CA ASN A 202 10.92 18.48 -9.76
C ASN A 202 9.77 18.87 -10.70
N ASP A 203 8.53 18.84 -10.22
CA ASP A 203 7.35 19.14 -11.02
C ASP A 203 6.48 20.24 -10.37
N ALA A 204 6.80 21.49 -10.71
CA ALA A 204 6.09 22.65 -10.18
C ALA A 204 4.60 22.66 -10.58
N GLN A 205 4.28 22.16 -11.77
CA GLN A 205 2.91 22.11 -12.27
C GLN A 205 2.06 21.13 -11.45
N ARG A 206 2.56 19.91 -11.24
CA ARG A 206 1.87 18.89 -10.42
C ARG A 206 1.82 19.30 -8.95
N LYS A 207 2.89 19.86 -8.40
CA LYS A 207 2.87 20.43 -7.04
C LYS A 207 1.74 21.43 -6.87
N THR A 208 1.64 22.38 -7.80
CA THR A 208 0.59 23.40 -7.79
C THR A 208 -0.79 22.78 -7.95
N PHE A 209 -0.95 21.84 -8.88
CA PHE A 209 -2.21 21.13 -9.10
C PHE A 209 -2.71 20.43 -7.84
N PHE A 210 -1.88 19.59 -7.20
CA PHE A 210 -2.25 18.84 -5.99
C PHE A 210 -2.50 19.76 -4.79
N LYS A 211 -1.67 20.79 -4.61
CA LYS A 211 -1.85 21.82 -3.58
C LYS A 211 -3.19 22.53 -3.75
N THR A 212 -3.49 23.00 -4.96
CA THR A 212 -4.75 23.71 -5.26
C THR A 212 -5.96 22.80 -5.13
N MET A 213 -5.88 21.54 -5.57
CA MET A 213 -6.96 20.57 -5.35
C MET A 213 -7.20 20.33 -3.85
N GLY A 214 -6.13 20.14 -3.06
CA GLY A 214 -6.25 19.98 -1.61
C GLY A 214 -6.93 21.17 -0.95
N ILE A 215 -6.52 22.40 -1.30
CA ILE A 215 -7.17 23.64 -0.81
C ILE A 215 -8.64 23.68 -1.23
N SER A 216 -8.95 23.37 -2.48
CA SER A 216 -10.30 23.46 -3.04
C SER A 216 -11.27 22.49 -2.37
N ILE A 217 -10.83 21.24 -2.11
CA ILE A 217 -11.63 20.24 -1.40
C ILE A 217 -11.85 20.63 0.06
N GLY A 218 -10.91 21.37 0.66
CA GLY A 218 -11.03 21.86 2.03
C GLY A 218 -12.04 23.01 2.21
N LEU A 219 -12.55 23.61 1.13
CA LEU A 219 -13.51 24.71 1.23
C LEU A 219 -14.91 24.19 1.62
N PRO A 220 -15.63 24.86 2.55
CA PRO A 220 -16.97 24.43 2.96
C PRO A 220 -17.98 24.29 1.81
N SER A 221 -17.84 25.12 0.76
CA SER A 221 -18.70 25.07 -0.43
C SER A 221 -18.53 23.78 -1.24
N PHE A 222 -17.35 23.15 -1.20
CA PHE A 222 -17.09 21.89 -1.87
C PHE A 222 -17.89 20.75 -1.24
N ASN A 223 -18.19 20.84 0.06
CA ASN A 223 -18.95 19.81 0.77
C ASN A 223 -20.34 19.58 0.18
N ALA A 224 -20.99 20.65 -0.29
CA ALA A 224 -22.33 20.58 -0.87
C ALA A 224 -22.38 19.84 -2.22
N VAL A 225 -21.23 19.65 -2.89
CA VAL A 225 -21.15 19.07 -4.24
C VAL A 225 -20.26 17.83 -4.33
N LYS A 226 -19.72 17.35 -3.19
CA LYS A 226 -18.77 16.22 -3.13
C LYS A 226 -19.24 15.01 -3.92
N ASP A 227 -20.42 14.49 -3.61
CA ASP A 227 -20.92 13.26 -4.20
C ASP A 227 -21.14 13.40 -5.71
N ARG A 228 -21.41 14.63 -6.18
CA ARG A 228 -21.57 14.95 -7.60
C ARG A 228 -20.24 15.04 -8.33
N LEU A 229 -19.17 15.48 -7.65
CA LEU A 229 -17.83 15.61 -8.23
C LEU A 229 -16.99 14.35 -8.13
N ALA A 230 -17.27 13.49 -7.14
CA ALA A 230 -16.50 12.29 -6.86
C ALA A 230 -16.27 11.41 -8.12
N PRO A 231 -17.29 11.07 -8.95
CA PRO A 231 -17.05 10.24 -10.13
C PRO A 231 -16.09 10.89 -11.13
N ARG A 232 -16.17 12.22 -11.32
CA ARG A 232 -15.29 12.95 -12.24
C ARG A 232 -13.85 12.99 -11.73
N ILE A 233 -13.66 13.13 -10.42
CA ILE A 233 -12.33 13.09 -9.80
C ILE A 233 -11.74 11.69 -9.95
N ILE A 234 -12.52 10.64 -9.69
CA ILE A 234 -12.04 9.26 -9.83
C ILE A 234 -11.73 8.93 -11.30
N ASP A 235 -12.56 9.33 -12.26
CA ASP A 235 -12.29 9.12 -13.68
C ASP A 235 -11.09 9.93 -14.18
N LEU A 236 -10.85 11.12 -13.62
CA LEU A 236 -9.64 11.90 -13.92
C LEU A 236 -8.38 11.21 -13.41
N LEU A 237 -8.46 10.59 -12.22
CA LEU A 237 -7.32 9.99 -11.55
C LEU A 237 -7.07 8.52 -11.91
N GLY A 238 -8.01 7.84 -12.55
CA GLY A 238 -7.81 6.45 -12.94
C GLY A 238 -8.66 6.04 -14.14
N PRO A 239 -8.57 6.72 -15.28
CA PRO A 239 -9.48 6.50 -16.41
C PRO A 239 -9.48 5.05 -16.91
N GLY A 240 -8.32 4.38 -16.92
CA GLY A 240 -8.12 3.00 -17.35
C GLY A 240 -8.14 1.95 -16.24
N ALA A 241 -8.38 2.36 -14.98
CA ALA A 241 -8.60 1.42 -13.88
C ALA A 241 -9.85 0.56 -14.14
N SER A 242 -9.87 -0.67 -13.60
CA SER A 242 -11.05 -1.53 -13.72
C SER A 242 -12.26 -0.89 -13.02
N VAL A 243 -13.46 -1.24 -13.47
CA VAL A 243 -14.71 -0.79 -12.82
C VAL A 243 -14.73 -1.15 -11.33
N GLN A 244 -14.15 -2.29 -10.94
CA GLN A 244 -14.03 -2.67 -9.53
C GLN A 244 -13.18 -1.64 -8.76
N VAL A 245 -12.01 -1.28 -9.28
CA VAL A 245 -11.12 -0.31 -8.65
C VAL A 245 -11.76 1.07 -8.61
N LYS A 246 -12.40 1.53 -9.69
CA LYS A 246 -13.14 2.82 -9.71
C LYS A 246 -14.25 2.88 -8.67
N ASN A 247 -15.04 1.81 -8.54
CA ASN A 247 -16.11 1.73 -7.55
C ASN A 247 -15.55 1.75 -6.12
N GLU A 248 -14.41 1.13 -5.90
CA GLU A 248 -13.76 1.16 -4.61
C GLU A 248 -13.27 2.57 -4.26
N HIS A 249 -12.60 3.25 -5.19
CA HIS A 249 -12.19 4.64 -5.01
C HIS A 249 -13.37 5.55 -4.71
N LEU A 250 -14.49 5.41 -5.45
CA LEU A 250 -15.71 6.17 -5.20
C LEU A 250 -16.28 5.91 -3.80
N ARG A 251 -16.32 4.64 -3.38
CA ARG A 251 -16.78 4.25 -2.04
C ARG A 251 -15.94 4.88 -0.94
N ILE A 252 -14.61 4.76 -1.04
CA ILE A 252 -13.68 5.31 -0.06
C ILE A 252 -13.76 6.83 -0.05
N TYR A 253 -13.71 7.48 -1.22
CA TYR A 253 -13.85 8.92 -1.34
C TYR A 253 -15.09 9.43 -0.61
N ASN A 254 -16.25 8.79 -0.84
CA ASN A 254 -17.51 9.21 -0.21
C ASN A 254 -17.51 9.03 1.31
N GLN A 255 -16.86 7.99 1.83
CA GLN A 255 -16.82 7.68 3.25
C GLN A 255 -15.73 8.43 4.03
N THR A 256 -14.67 8.89 3.36
CA THR A 256 -13.56 9.60 4.01
C THR A 256 -13.94 11.07 4.32
N PRO A 257 -13.59 11.58 5.52
CA PRO A 257 -13.77 12.98 5.87
C PRO A 257 -13.07 13.93 4.89
N PHE A 258 -13.67 15.11 4.66
CA PHE A 258 -13.13 16.11 3.74
C PHE A 258 -11.74 16.60 4.14
N GLY A 259 -11.52 16.84 5.43
CA GLY A 259 -10.23 17.27 5.94
C GLY A 259 -9.13 16.26 5.59
N THR A 260 -9.40 14.97 5.74
CA THR A 260 -8.51 13.89 5.30
C THR A 260 -8.25 13.93 3.80
N LEU A 261 -9.29 14.01 2.97
CA LEU A 261 -9.15 14.09 1.50
C LEU A 261 -8.31 15.30 1.06
N ALA A 262 -8.60 16.46 1.64
CA ALA A 262 -7.95 17.73 1.34
C ALA A 262 -6.48 17.71 1.75
N GLN A 263 -6.19 17.33 3.00
CA GLN A 263 -4.83 17.37 3.56
C GLN A 263 -3.91 16.35 2.91
N THR A 264 -4.41 15.15 2.60
CA THR A 264 -3.64 14.11 1.91
C THR A 264 -3.27 14.49 0.47
N LEU A 265 -4.10 15.26 -0.26
CA LEU A 265 -3.70 15.82 -1.55
C LEU A 265 -2.78 17.03 -1.40
N TYR A 266 -3.09 17.91 -0.45
CA TYR A 266 -2.31 19.12 -0.19
C TYR A 266 -0.84 18.78 0.05
N VAL A 267 -0.57 17.79 0.92
CA VAL A 267 0.78 17.40 1.29
C VAL A 267 1.60 16.82 0.14
N LEU A 268 0.96 16.14 -0.83
CA LEU A 268 1.63 15.71 -2.06
C LEU A 268 2.14 16.90 -2.88
N GLY A 269 1.40 18.02 -2.86
CA GLY A 269 1.79 19.26 -3.53
C GLY A 269 2.81 20.11 -2.75
N THR A 270 3.02 19.81 -1.46
CA THR A 270 3.94 20.54 -0.58
C THR A 270 4.90 19.59 0.14
N PRO A 271 5.70 18.81 -0.59
CA PRO A 271 6.64 17.90 0.04
C PRO A 271 7.65 18.69 0.86
N SER A 272 7.75 18.38 2.16
CA SER A 272 8.61 19.11 3.10
C SER A 272 10.05 18.57 3.15
N THR A 273 10.26 17.32 2.74
CA THR A 273 11.52 16.61 2.96
C THR A 273 11.91 15.85 1.70
N PHE A 274 13.03 16.18 1.07
CA PHE A 274 13.54 15.41 -0.06
C PHE A 274 13.94 14.00 0.42
N PRO A 275 13.56 12.93 -0.29
CA PRO A 275 13.93 11.59 0.12
C PRO A 275 15.46 11.46 0.08
N GLN A 276 16.04 11.10 1.21
CA GLN A 276 17.46 10.76 1.28
C GLN A 276 17.55 9.31 0.83
N GLY A 277 18.03 9.08 -0.39
CA GLY A 277 18.13 7.74 -0.98
C GLY A 277 19.04 6.86 -0.14
N THR A 278 18.49 6.17 0.84
CA THR A 278 19.23 5.27 1.73
C THR A 278 18.95 3.85 1.28
N ASP A 279 19.84 3.40 0.41
CA ASP A 279 19.91 2.09 -0.24
C ASP A 279 18.71 1.68 -1.12
N LEU A 280 18.98 1.70 -2.42
CA LEU A 280 18.02 1.49 -3.48
C LEU A 280 18.27 0.19 -4.25
N GLN A 281 19.27 -0.62 -3.92
CA GLN A 281 19.68 -1.76 -4.76
C GLN A 281 18.49 -2.69 -5.06
N ASN A 282 17.71 -3.02 -4.04
CA ASN A 282 16.50 -3.83 -4.13
C ASN A 282 15.22 -2.98 -4.25
N PHE A 283 15.26 -1.92 -5.07
CA PHE A 283 14.11 -1.06 -5.34
C PHE A 283 13.75 -1.11 -6.84
N LYS A 284 12.55 -1.58 -7.18
CA LYS A 284 11.98 -1.54 -8.54
C LYS A 284 10.90 -0.47 -8.67
N ILE A 285 10.84 0.20 -9.82
CA ILE A 285 9.85 1.24 -10.12
C ILE A 285 9.16 0.94 -11.44
N PHE A 286 7.83 1.00 -11.43
CA PHE A 286 6.99 0.83 -12.60
C PHE A 286 6.21 2.12 -12.88
N LEU A 287 6.31 2.63 -14.11
CA LEU A 287 5.66 3.87 -14.54
C LEU A 287 4.74 3.60 -15.73
N GLY A 288 3.61 4.32 -15.81
CA GLY A 288 2.75 4.29 -16.99
C GLY A 288 3.19 5.34 -18.01
N HIS A 289 3.38 4.97 -19.28
CA HIS A 289 3.81 5.94 -20.31
C HIS A 289 2.81 7.09 -20.56
N LYS A 290 1.52 6.88 -20.23
CA LYS A 290 0.44 7.88 -20.33
C LYS A 290 -0.04 8.32 -18.95
N ASP A 291 0.76 8.13 -17.91
CA ASP A 291 0.40 8.56 -16.57
C ASP A 291 0.38 10.10 -16.48
N ARG A 292 -0.82 10.68 -16.53
CA ARG A 292 -1.03 12.12 -16.43
C ARG A 292 -0.93 12.63 -15.00
N ILE A 293 -1.17 11.79 -14.00
CA ILE A 293 -1.08 12.16 -12.59
C ILE A 293 0.37 12.37 -12.23
N VAL A 294 1.23 11.42 -12.57
CA VAL A 294 2.63 11.45 -12.15
C VAL A 294 3.55 12.11 -13.17
N GLY A 295 3.29 11.90 -14.45
CA GLY A 295 4.12 12.40 -15.54
C GLY A 295 5.41 11.59 -15.70
N LEU A 296 5.56 10.95 -16.85
CA LEU A 296 6.72 10.09 -17.11
C LEU A 296 8.04 10.88 -17.07
N ASP A 297 8.15 11.93 -17.86
CA ASP A 297 9.43 12.63 -18.08
C ASP A 297 9.98 13.24 -16.78
N ASN A 298 9.14 13.97 -16.04
CA ASN A 298 9.53 14.57 -14.77
C ASN A 298 9.87 13.53 -13.72
N MET A 299 9.19 12.37 -13.73
CA MET A 299 9.52 11.26 -12.84
C MET A 299 10.87 10.64 -13.21
N LEU A 300 11.14 10.37 -14.49
CA LEU A 300 12.42 9.81 -14.92
C LEU A 300 13.59 10.73 -14.53
N ASN A 301 13.45 12.04 -14.76
CA ASN A 301 14.47 13.02 -14.34
C ASN A 301 14.67 13.06 -12.82
N LEU A 302 13.60 12.93 -12.04
CA LEU A 302 13.68 12.84 -10.58
C LEU A 302 14.40 11.55 -10.15
N LEU A 303 14.06 10.41 -10.75
CA LEU A 303 14.67 9.12 -10.42
C LEU A 303 16.14 9.05 -10.80
N GLU A 304 16.54 9.68 -11.90
CA GLU A 304 17.95 9.89 -12.26
C GLU A 304 18.65 10.73 -11.19
N THR A 305 18.04 11.83 -10.73
CA THR A 305 18.58 12.65 -9.63
C THR A 305 18.72 11.86 -8.33
N LEU A 306 17.86 10.86 -8.11
CA LEU A 306 17.91 9.94 -6.97
C LEU A 306 18.84 8.74 -7.20
N ASN A 307 19.62 8.73 -8.30
CA ASN A 307 20.57 7.69 -8.67
C ASN A 307 19.96 6.29 -8.90
N PHE A 308 18.72 6.22 -9.40
CA PHE A 308 18.15 4.95 -9.84
C PHE A 308 18.79 4.47 -11.13
N ASN A 309 19.14 3.18 -11.17
CA ASN A 309 19.69 2.53 -12.35
C ASN A 309 18.58 2.17 -13.35
N PRO A 310 18.85 2.18 -14.67
CA PRO A 310 17.87 1.76 -15.67
C PRO A 310 17.28 0.36 -15.44
N ALA A 311 18.07 -0.58 -14.88
CA ALA A 311 17.60 -1.93 -14.56
C ALA A 311 16.52 -1.98 -13.46
N GLN A 312 16.37 -0.89 -12.69
CA GLN A 312 15.37 -0.75 -11.64
C GLN A 312 14.07 -0.11 -12.15
N LEU A 313 14.10 0.42 -13.38
CA LEU A 313 13.01 1.20 -13.94
C LEU A 313 12.30 0.41 -15.03
N ARG A 314 10.96 0.43 -14.99
CA ARG A 314 10.13 -0.14 -16.05
C ARG A 314 9.03 0.82 -16.46
N VAL A 315 8.92 1.07 -17.76
CA VAL A 315 7.83 1.84 -18.35
C VAL A 315 6.83 0.89 -19.00
N MET A 316 5.57 1.01 -18.64
CA MET A 316 4.46 0.15 -19.04
C MET A 316 3.46 0.91 -19.92
N LEU A 317 2.82 0.19 -20.84
CA LEU A 317 1.78 0.76 -21.69
C LEU A 317 0.47 0.93 -20.92
N GLY A 318 0.28 2.05 -20.24
CA GLY A 318 -0.98 2.42 -19.63
C GLY A 318 -0.92 3.79 -18.95
N ASP A 319 -1.94 4.05 -18.15
CA ASP A 319 -2.08 5.23 -17.30
C ASP A 319 -1.62 4.94 -15.86
N HIS A 320 -2.10 5.72 -14.89
CA HIS A 320 -1.77 5.57 -13.47
C HIS A 320 -2.15 4.22 -12.83
N TYR A 321 -3.07 3.47 -13.45
CA TYR A 321 -3.53 2.16 -13.01
C TYR A 321 -3.20 1.07 -14.04
N PHE A 322 -2.06 1.19 -14.72
CA PHE A 322 -1.60 0.24 -15.75
C PHE A 322 -1.59 -1.23 -15.30
N PHE A 323 -1.62 -1.53 -13.99
CA PHE A 323 -1.64 -2.87 -13.39
C PHE A 323 -3.05 -3.39 -13.03
N SER A 324 -4.07 -2.52 -13.02
CA SER A 324 -5.46 -2.90 -12.76
C SER A 324 -6.10 -3.41 -14.04
N TYR A 325 -6.75 -4.57 -13.96
CA TYR A 325 -7.39 -5.19 -15.12
C TYR A 325 -8.72 -5.83 -14.74
N GLY A 326 -9.76 -5.46 -15.49
CA GLY A 326 -11.09 -6.05 -15.41
C GLY A 326 -12.02 -5.34 -16.39
N LYS A 327 -13.33 -5.37 -16.12
CA LYS A 327 -14.32 -4.65 -16.95
C LYS A 327 -13.93 -3.17 -17.04
N GLY A 328 -13.86 -2.63 -18.26
CA GLY A 328 -13.57 -1.21 -18.54
C GLY A 328 -12.09 -0.85 -18.65
N SER A 329 -11.16 -1.76 -18.32
CA SER A 329 -9.73 -1.51 -18.49
C SER A 329 -9.29 -1.70 -19.96
N PRO A 330 -8.26 -0.98 -20.43
CA PRO A 330 -7.60 -1.28 -21.70
C PRO A 330 -6.98 -2.69 -21.71
N GLU A 331 -6.95 -3.36 -22.87
CA GLU A 331 -6.38 -4.71 -22.97
C GLU A 331 -4.88 -4.75 -22.66
N SER A 332 -4.14 -3.66 -22.92
CA SER A 332 -2.73 -3.56 -22.54
C SER A 332 -2.52 -3.73 -21.03
N HIS A 333 -3.51 -3.38 -20.20
CA HIS A 333 -3.42 -3.57 -18.75
C HIS A 333 -3.42 -5.05 -18.34
N ASN A 334 -4.04 -5.93 -19.14
CA ASN A 334 -3.96 -7.38 -18.91
C ASN A 334 -2.51 -7.87 -19.02
N GLN A 335 -1.82 -7.44 -20.08
CA GLN A 335 -0.43 -7.80 -20.33
C GLN A 335 0.48 -7.19 -19.26
N ASN A 336 0.29 -5.91 -18.94
CA ASN A 336 1.03 -5.25 -17.87
C ASN A 336 0.85 -5.96 -16.53
N ARG A 337 -0.37 -6.36 -16.19
CA ARG A 337 -0.66 -7.09 -14.94
C ARG A 337 0.05 -8.44 -14.88
N LYS A 338 0.06 -9.20 -15.99
CA LYS A 338 0.78 -10.47 -16.07
C LYS A 338 2.29 -10.28 -15.92
N LEU A 339 2.84 -9.27 -16.59
CA LEU A 339 4.27 -8.91 -16.51
C LEU A 339 4.65 -8.45 -15.11
N PHE A 340 3.86 -7.55 -14.51
CA PHE A 340 4.06 -7.10 -13.13
C PHE A 340 3.99 -8.27 -12.15
N PHE A 341 3.01 -9.15 -12.30
CA PHE A 341 2.89 -10.34 -11.46
C PHE A 341 4.11 -11.27 -11.56
N ALA A 342 4.58 -11.53 -12.79
CA ALA A 342 5.76 -12.36 -13.02
C ALA A 342 7.00 -11.73 -12.35
N GLU A 343 7.24 -10.43 -12.53
CA GLU A 343 8.39 -9.76 -11.93
C GLU A 343 8.32 -9.65 -10.42
N LEU A 344 7.12 -9.51 -9.86
CA LEU A 344 6.91 -9.52 -8.42
C LEU A 344 7.23 -10.91 -7.84
N LEU A 345 6.78 -11.97 -8.51
CA LEU A 345 7.06 -13.36 -8.11
C LEU A 345 8.55 -13.69 -8.21
N ASP A 346 9.20 -13.30 -9.31
CA ASP A 346 10.64 -13.47 -9.49
C ASP A 346 11.43 -12.72 -8.41
N PHE A 347 10.99 -11.52 -8.05
CA PHE A 347 11.64 -10.74 -6.99
C PHE A 347 11.49 -11.42 -5.62
N CYS A 348 10.32 -11.99 -5.30
CA CYS A 348 10.16 -12.81 -4.11
C CYS A 348 11.13 -14.01 -4.09
N TYR A 349 11.33 -14.69 -5.22
CA TYR A 349 12.26 -15.81 -5.30
C TYR A 349 13.73 -15.37 -5.17
N GLN A 350 14.11 -14.24 -5.77
CA GLN A 350 15.45 -13.66 -5.60
C GLN A 350 15.76 -13.39 -4.12
N LEU A 351 14.86 -12.68 -3.43
CA LEU A 351 15.00 -12.40 -2.00
C LEU A 351 15.00 -13.69 -1.15
N THR A 352 14.20 -14.70 -1.52
CA THR A 352 14.22 -16.02 -0.86
C THR A 352 15.57 -16.73 -1.06
N GLY A 353 16.18 -16.60 -2.24
CA GLY A 353 17.47 -17.20 -2.56
C GLY A 353 18.59 -16.63 -1.70
N ASN A 354 18.63 -15.30 -1.55
CA ASN A 354 19.59 -14.59 -0.71
C ASN A 354 19.50 -15.07 0.75
N VAL A 355 18.28 -15.23 1.28
CA VAL A 355 18.01 -15.74 2.63
C VAL A 355 18.55 -17.16 2.87
N ARG A 356 18.62 -18.02 1.84
CA ARG A 356 19.00 -19.44 2.00
C ARG A 356 20.51 -19.68 1.82
N GLN A 357 21.27 -18.67 1.41
CA GLN A 357 22.73 -18.76 1.25
C GLN A 357 23.49 -18.39 2.53
N GLU A 358 22.83 -17.68 3.46
CA GLU A 358 23.29 -17.46 4.84
C GLU A 358 22.96 -18.66 5.74
#